data_AF-A0A954IG88-F1
#
_entry.id   AF-A0A954IG88-F1
#
_cell.length_a   1.000
_cell.length_b   1.000
_cell.length_c   1.000
_cell.angle_alpha   90.00
_cell.angle_beta   90.00
_cell.angle_gamma   90.00
#
_symmetry.space_group_name_H-M   'P 1'
#
loop_
_entity.id
_entity.type
_entity.pdbx_description
1 polymer ?
#
loop_
_entity_poly.entity_id
_entity_poly.type
_entity_poly.pdbx_seq_one_letter_code
_entity_poly.pdbx_strand_id
1 'polypeptide(L)'
;MKVLNELLRWMPGPLVVLSLYFCCGSCVADDGVVLLSGATVTGSVSVSGDKVTVETTSGSRTITRNYPKSRLRSYTVEGVTYNARSGEVITSGAAPAGTGDVTRSPREVVTLISGEGASPPDWINQVPFTIPRTLDLSWPQPPQGPWDSSRNIGQYIWDRVNPNPSRWREGVILMHHVMQNSSDPEVQKRAMRTLGGMYHNLHQDYPRSAYWLLQSGLEKELRQYPQAGVQLADCYLKMGCRELAVDLLSRMTSKPYSAIKLLGDLGETQQAIKLAEQFARTGEASTSWLYAGDACRMAGRMQEAEYYYTLALEAAGNAKDADKPHRQRDKARAQASLDAVDFLRLTPTDVKDGTYTAVSRGYEGDVKVEAVVAEKRLVSVRVTEHREKQFYSSITDTPARILARQSVAGIDATTGATITSEAIINATAKAMSKGLDESAEE
;
A
#
# COMPACT_ATOMS: atom_id res chain seq x y z
N MET A 1 -21.21 -17.61 -74.04
CA MET A 1 -21.85 -16.34 -74.46
C MET A 1 -22.57 -15.82 -73.22
N LYS A 2 -22.02 -14.81 -72.52
CA LYS A 2 -22.33 -13.39 -72.83
C LYS A 2 -23.82 -13.30 -73.12
N VAL A 3 -24.65 -12.84 -72.20
CA VAL A 3 -24.87 -11.41 -71.87
C VAL A 3 -25.56 -11.44 -70.50
N LEU A 4 -25.05 -10.92 -69.37
CA LEU A 4 -24.30 -9.69 -69.13
C LEU A 4 -25.05 -8.46 -69.64
N ASN A 5 -26.16 -8.14 -68.97
CA ASN A 5 -26.95 -6.89 -68.95
C ASN A 5 -28.39 -7.29 -68.59
N GLU A 6 -29.08 -6.86 -67.54
CA GLU A 6 -28.99 -5.70 -66.67
C GLU A 6 -29.79 -6.03 -65.40
N LEU A 7 -29.10 -6.31 -64.29
CA LEU A 7 -29.63 -6.08 -62.94
C LEU A 7 -28.75 -5.03 -62.26
N LEU A 8 -28.43 -4.00 -63.04
CA LEU A 8 -27.86 -2.75 -62.58
C LEU A 8 -29.02 -1.91 -62.06
N ARG A 9 -29.11 -1.77 -60.73
CA ARG A 9 -28.94 -0.46 -60.09
C ARG A 9 -29.05 -0.57 -58.55
N TRP A 10 -27.87 -0.50 -57.93
CA TRP A 10 -27.57 0.03 -56.59
C TRP A 10 -27.66 -0.91 -55.35
N MET A 11 -26.54 -1.57 -55.06
CA MET A 11 -25.93 -1.72 -53.72
C MET A 11 -24.66 -0.80 -53.69
N PRO A 12 -23.95 -0.53 -52.56
CA PRO A 12 -23.96 -1.25 -51.27
C PRO A 12 -23.85 -0.39 -49.97
N GLY A 13 -24.21 -1.01 -48.85
CA GLY A 13 -23.63 -0.76 -47.53
C GLY A 13 -23.27 -2.11 -46.90
N PRO A 14 -22.09 -2.29 -46.26
CA PRO A 14 -21.55 -3.61 -45.99
C PRO A 14 -22.19 -4.28 -44.77
N LEU A 15 -22.39 -5.60 -44.92
CA LEU A 15 -22.66 -6.55 -43.84
C LEU A 15 -21.59 -6.47 -42.76
N VAL A 16 -22.02 -6.37 -41.50
CA VAL A 16 -21.19 -6.65 -40.32
C VAL A 16 -20.95 -8.16 -40.27
N VAL A 17 -19.73 -8.58 -40.61
CA VAL A 17 -19.24 -9.93 -40.32
C VAL A 17 -18.72 -9.92 -38.89
N LEU A 18 -19.41 -10.65 -38.00
CA LEU A 18 -18.99 -10.86 -36.62
C LEU A 18 -17.88 -11.93 -36.61
N SER A 19 -16.63 -11.51 -36.80
CA SER A 19 -15.46 -12.38 -36.59
C SER A 19 -15.11 -12.40 -35.09
N LEU A 20 -15.45 -13.50 -34.42
CA LEU A 20 -14.92 -13.85 -33.11
C LEU A 20 -13.42 -14.13 -33.23
N TYR A 21 -12.59 -13.12 -32.96
CA TYR A 21 -11.17 -13.32 -32.66
C TYR A 21 -11.01 -13.57 -31.16
N PHE A 22 -10.69 -14.81 -30.81
CA PHE A 22 -10.05 -15.15 -29.55
C PHE A 22 -8.61 -14.59 -29.62
N CYS A 23 -8.41 -13.37 -29.16
CA CYS A 23 -7.07 -12.83 -28.94
C CYS A 23 -6.57 -13.32 -27.57
N CYS A 24 -5.61 -14.26 -27.58
CA CYS A 24 -4.64 -14.36 -26.50
C CYS A 24 -3.89 -13.02 -26.42
N GLY A 25 -4.38 -12.11 -25.58
CA GLY A 25 -3.75 -10.82 -25.36
C GLY A 25 -2.54 -10.97 -24.47
N SER A 26 -1.35 -10.89 -25.05
CA SER A 26 -0.17 -10.42 -24.32
C SER A 26 -0.52 -9.06 -23.73
N CYS A 27 -0.47 -8.93 -22.40
CA CYS A 27 -0.72 -7.68 -21.71
C CYS A 27 0.36 -6.65 -22.08
N VAL A 28 0.07 -5.78 -23.04
CA VAL A 28 0.88 -4.58 -23.27
C VAL A 28 0.69 -3.68 -22.05
N ALA A 29 1.77 -3.20 -21.44
CA ALA A 29 1.69 -2.29 -20.31
C ALA A 29 1.01 -0.98 -20.75
N ASP A 30 0.05 -0.49 -19.98
CA ASP A 30 -0.60 0.80 -20.26
C ASP A 30 0.43 1.94 -20.24
N ASP A 31 0.35 2.83 -21.22
CA ASP A 31 1.16 4.04 -21.30
C ASP A 31 0.95 4.94 -20.07
N GLY A 32 2.03 5.54 -19.59
CA GLY A 32 1.98 6.37 -18.38
C GLY A 32 3.34 6.72 -17.80
N VAL A 33 3.35 7.27 -16.60
CA VAL A 33 4.57 7.54 -15.82
C VAL A 33 4.48 6.97 -14.43
N VAL A 34 5.62 6.57 -13.89
CA VAL A 34 5.79 6.24 -12.47
C VAL A 34 6.62 7.36 -11.86
N LEU A 35 6.06 8.10 -10.91
CA LEU A 35 6.76 9.14 -10.18
C LEU A 35 7.86 8.55 -9.28
N LEU A 36 8.81 9.36 -8.83
CA LEU A 36 9.80 8.94 -7.83
C LEU A 36 9.18 8.46 -6.51
N SER A 37 7.96 8.94 -6.20
CA SER A 37 7.13 8.47 -5.08
C SER A 37 6.56 7.06 -5.28
N GLY A 38 6.63 6.50 -6.49
CA GLY A 38 5.99 5.24 -6.87
C GLY A 38 4.56 5.40 -7.40
N ALA A 39 3.95 6.59 -7.27
CA ALA A 39 2.63 6.86 -7.82
C ALA A 39 2.62 6.75 -9.36
N THR A 40 1.57 6.14 -9.91
CA THR A 40 1.41 5.96 -11.35
C THR A 40 0.39 6.93 -11.94
N VAL A 41 0.66 7.41 -13.14
CA VAL A 41 -0.27 8.23 -13.93
C VAL A 41 -0.37 7.62 -15.31
N THR A 42 -1.54 7.14 -15.68
CA THR A 42 -1.80 6.52 -16.99
C THR A 42 -2.42 7.50 -17.97
N GLY A 43 -2.09 7.33 -19.25
CA GLY A 43 -2.53 8.20 -20.34
C GLY A 43 -1.57 8.13 -21.52
N SER A 44 -1.92 8.74 -22.65
CA SER A 44 -1.01 8.77 -23.81
C SER A 44 0.21 9.61 -23.48
N VAL A 45 1.40 9.04 -23.67
CA VAL A 45 2.66 9.66 -23.27
C VAL A 45 3.42 10.20 -24.47
N SER A 46 3.95 11.41 -24.37
CA SER A 46 4.94 11.96 -25.30
C SER A 46 6.15 12.50 -24.54
N VAL A 47 7.33 12.45 -25.16
CA VAL A 47 8.60 12.84 -24.51
C VAL A 47 9.27 13.94 -25.33
N SER A 48 9.66 15.02 -24.66
CA SER A 48 10.38 16.14 -25.28
C SER A 48 11.51 16.59 -24.37
N GLY A 49 12.75 16.26 -24.75
CA GLY A 49 13.95 16.56 -23.95
C GLY A 49 13.89 15.92 -22.56
N ASP A 50 13.93 16.77 -21.53
CA ASP A 50 13.85 16.36 -20.11
C ASP A 50 12.42 16.32 -19.56
N LYS A 51 11.40 16.42 -20.43
CA LYS A 51 9.99 16.39 -20.04
C LYS A 51 9.26 15.21 -20.65
N VAL A 52 8.37 14.63 -19.86
CA VAL A 52 7.42 13.60 -20.25
C VAL A 52 6.02 14.15 -20.04
N THR A 53 5.24 14.21 -21.11
CA THR A 53 3.86 14.70 -21.10
C THR A 53 2.92 13.50 -21.07
N VAL A 54 1.95 13.51 -20.18
CA VAL A 54 0.88 12.50 -20.11
C VAL A 54 -0.45 13.18 -20.36
N GLU A 55 -1.20 12.70 -21.34
CA GLU A 55 -2.56 13.14 -21.61
C GLU A 55 -3.55 12.07 -21.16
N THR A 56 -4.42 12.45 -20.23
CA THR A 56 -5.48 11.58 -19.73
C THR A 56 -6.82 12.14 -20.16
N THR A 57 -7.64 11.31 -20.82
CA THR A 57 -9.02 11.66 -21.17
C THR A 57 -9.95 11.21 -20.05
N SER A 58 -10.72 12.15 -19.47
CA SER A 58 -11.76 11.84 -18.49
C SER A 58 -13.06 12.52 -18.89
N GLY A 59 -14.04 11.73 -19.33
CA GLY A 59 -15.27 12.25 -19.93
C GLY A 59 -14.98 13.01 -21.24
N SER A 60 -15.44 14.25 -21.34
CA SER A 60 -15.22 15.12 -22.52
C SER A 60 -14.00 16.04 -22.41
N ARG A 61 -13.18 15.90 -21.36
CA ARG A 61 -12.02 16.77 -21.10
C ARG A 61 -10.71 15.99 -21.22
N THR A 62 -9.80 16.52 -22.03
CA THR A 62 -8.41 16.08 -22.08
C THR A 62 -7.60 16.89 -21.06
N ILE A 63 -6.88 16.20 -20.20
CA ILE A 63 -5.98 16.80 -19.21
C ILE A 63 -4.54 16.46 -19.61
N THR A 64 -3.79 17.48 -20.03
CA THR A 64 -2.36 17.36 -20.35
C THR A 64 -1.52 17.69 -19.12
N ARG A 65 -0.59 16.81 -18.75
CA ARG A 65 0.31 16.96 -17.59
C ARG A 65 1.75 16.83 -18.02
N ASN A 66 2.61 17.72 -17.54
CA ASN A 66 4.04 17.71 -17.87
C ASN A 66 4.85 17.33 -16.63
N TYR A 67 5.65 16.27 -16.75
CA TYR A 67 6.55 15.79 -15.70
C TYR A 67 8.00 15.95 -16.15
N PRO A 68 8.87 16.64 -15.40
CA PRO A 68 10.30 16.55 -15.67
C PRO A 68 10.79 15.13 -15.34
N LYS A 69 11.68 14.56 -16.17
CA LYS A 69 12.21 13.20 -15.98
C LYS A 69 12.89 13.03 -14.62
N SER A 70 13.44 14.11 -14.07
CA SER A 70 14.00 14.15 -12.70
C SER A 70 12.99 13.82 -11.59
N ARG A 71 11.67 13.88 -11.87
CA ARG A 71 10.59 13.50 -10.94
C ARG A 71 10.00 12.12 -11.23
N LEU A 72 10.52 11.44 -12.23
CA LEU A 72 10.03 10.13 -12.67
C LEU A 72 11.02 9.04 -12.28
N ARG A 73 10.48 7.87 -11.93
CA ARG A 73 11.21 6.61 -11.88
C ARG A 73 11.27 6.01 -13.28
N SER A 74 10.14 5.94 -13.96
CA SER A 74 10.02 5.42 -15.31
C SER A 74 8.86 6.09 -16.06
N TYR A 75 8.86 5.93 -17.38
CA TYR A 75 7.74 6.28 -18.24
C TYR A 75 7.53 5.20 -19.30
N THR A 76 6.29 4.94 -19.67
CA THR A 76 5.87 3.96 -20.67
C THR A 76 5.28 4.70 -21.84
N VAL A 77 5.86 4.51 -23.03
CA VAL A 77 5.40 5.10 -24.29
C VAL A 77 5.26 3.95 -25.30
N GLU A 78 4.09 3.84 -25.91
CA GLU A 78 3.76 2.78 -26.87
C GLU A 78 4.06 1.38 -26.31
N GLY A 79 3.77 1.16 -25.02
CA GLY A 79 4.02 -0.10 -24.32
C GLY A 79 5.48 -0.38 -23.93
N VAL A 80 6.42 0.50 -24.29
CA VAL A 80 7.84 0.37 -23.92
C VAL A 80 8.13 1.21 -22.69
N THR A 81 8.60 0.57 -21.62
CA THR A 81 8.97 1.27 -20.39
C THR A 81 10.43 1.70 -20.42
N TYR A 82 10.70 2.96 -20.08
CA TYR A 82 12.03 3.55 -20.00
C TYR A 82 12.35 3.96 -18.56
N ASN A 83 13.59 3.74 -18.13
CA ASN A 83 14.09 4.39 -16.92
C ASN A 83 14.19 5.91 -17.17
N ALA A 84 13.58 6.72 -16.31
CA ALA A 84 13.52 8.16 -16.55
C ALA A 84 14.88 8.87 -16.40
N ARG A 85 15.82 8.29 -15.64
CA ARG A 85 17.14 8.87 -15.38
C ARG A 85 18.19 8.43 -16.39
N SER A 86 18.23 7.14 -16.74
CA SER A 86 19.22 6.60 -17.71
C SER A 86 18.71 6.64 -19.15
N GLY A 87 17.39 6.66 -19.37
CA GLY A 87 16.79 6.55 -20.71
C GLY A 87 16.82 5.15 -21.29
N GLU A 88 17.31 4.16 -20.53
CA GLU A 88 17.40 2.77 -20.99
C GLU A 88 16.02 2.10 -21.01
N VAL A 89 15.81 1.24 -22.00
CA VAL A 89 14.61 0.41 -22.15
C VAL A 89 14.61 -0.66 -21.07
N ILE A 90 13.52 -0.75 -20.32
CA ILE A 90 13.23 -1.81 -19.37
C ILE A 90 12.50 -2.90 -20.16
N THR A 91 13.22 -3.91 -20.62
CA THR A 91 12.67 -4.98 -21.47
C THR A 91 11.66 -5.84 -20.71
N SER A 92 10.43 -5.90 -21.21
CA SER A 92 9.38 -6.83 -20.77
C SER A 92 9.79 -8.26 -21.13
N GLY A 93 10.45 -8.97 -20.21
CA GLY A 93 10.91 -10.34 -20.40
C GLY A 93 11.91 -10.78 -19.33
N ALA A 94 12.66 -9.83 -18.79
CA ALA A 94 13.11 -9.90 -17.42
C ALA A 94 12.09 -9.09 -16.60
N ALA A 95 11.56 -9.67 -15.53
CA ALA A 95 11.11 -8.79 -14.45
C ALA A 95 12.29 -7.82 -14.18
N PRO A 96 12.06 -6.52 -13.99
CA PRO A 96 13.15 -5.66 -13.54
C PRO A 96 13.81 -6.39 -12.38
N ALA A 97 15.13 -6.57 -12.47
CA ALA A 97 15.92 -7.25 -11.46
C ALA A 97 15.62 -6.59 -10.10
N GLY A 98 14.70 -7.19 -9.37
CA GLY A 98 13.98 -6.54 -8.27
C GLY A 98 13.22 -5.27 -8.68
N THR A 99 12.16 -4.98 -7.95
CA THR A 99 12.10 -3.65 -7.36
C THR A 99 13.39 -3.47 -6.53
N GLY A 100 14.52 -3.15 -7.17
CA GLY A 100 15.72 -2.78 -6.43
C GLY A 100 15.30 -1.66 -5.49
N ASP A 101 15.37 -1.91 -4.18
CA ASP A 101 15.05 -0.91 -3.18
C ASP A 101 15.85 0.34 -3.56
N VAL A 102 15.13 1.40 -3.92
CA VAL A 102 15.75 2.61 -4.43
C VAL A 102 16.46 3.26 -3.25
N THR A 103 17.73 2.93 -3.03
CA THR A 103 18.51 3.52 -1.95
C THR A 103 18.78 4.99 -2.27
N ARG A 104 18.41 5.87 -1.34
CA ARG A 104 18.61 7.33 -1.44
C ARG A 104 19.44 7.83 -0.26
N SER A 105 20.29 8.81 -0.53
CA SER A 105 20.99 9.55 0.52
C SER A 105 20.00 10.42 1.32
N PRO A 106 20.35 10.80 2.57
CA PRO A 106 19.54 11.74 3.35
C PRO A 106 19.22 13.04 2.59
N ARG A 107 20.19 13.58 1.85
CA ARG A 107 20.03 14.82 1.08
C ARG A 107 19.01 14.68 -0.05
N GLU A 108 19.00 13.55 -0.75
CA GLU A 108 18.01 13.28 -1.81
C GLU A 108 16.61 13.18 -1.25
N VAL A 109 16.42 12.52 -0.10
CA VAL A 109 15.11 12.44 0.57
C VAL A 109 14.65 13.81 1.07
N VAL A 110 15.52 14.62 1.66
CA VAL A 110 15.20 16.01 2.04
C VAL A 110 14.80 16.85 0.82
N THR A 111 15.45 16.63 -0.32
CA THR A 111 15.10 17.30 -1.59
C THR A 111 13.72 16.85 -2.08
N LEU A 112 13.41 15.55 -1.99
CA LEU A 112 12.12 15.00 -2.38
C LEU A 112 10.98 15.56 -1.52
N ILE A 113 11.20 15.67 -0.20
CA ILE A 113 10.24 16.24 0.76
C ILE A 113 10.03 17.74 0.49
N SER A 114 11.10 18.51 0.32
CA SER A 114 11.00 19.96 0.11
C SER A 114 10.47 20.34 -1.28
N GLY A 115 10.66 19.49 -2.29
CA GLY A 115 10.11 19.68 -3.63
C GLY A 115 8.70 19.09 -3.78
N GLU A 116 8.60 17.76 -3.81
CA GLU A 116 7.33 17.08 -4.06
C GLU A 116 6.38 17.14 -2.87
N GLY A 117 6.93 16.98 -1.67
CA GLY A 117 6.15 17.01 -0.43
C GLY A 117 5.46 18.35 -0.17
N ALA A 118 6.13 19.46 -0.51
CA ALA A 118 5.59 20.80 -0.39
C ALA A 118 4.56 21.15 -1.47
N SER A 119 4.55 20.40 -2.58
CA SER A 119 3.68 20.69 -3.72
C SER A 119 2.30 20.07 -3.51
N PRO A 120 1.20 20.83 -3.67
CA PRO A 120 -0.14 20.26 -3.62
C PRO A 120 -0.30 19.16 -4.69
N PRO A 121 -1.10 18.12 -4.43
CA PRO A 121 -1.45 17.15 -5.48
C PRO A 121 -2.20 17.82 -6.63
N ASP A 122 -1.97 17.35 -7.86
CA ASP A 122 -2.58 17.91 -9.08
C ASP A 122 -4.11 17.94 -9.04
N TRP A 123 -4.72 17.04 -8.26
CA TRP A 123 -6.17 16.90 -8.13
C TRP A 123 -6.80 17.82 -7.07
N ILE A 124 -6.01 18.55 -6.27
CA ILE A 124 -6.55 19.23 -5.08
C ILE A 124 -7.61 20.29 -5.41
N ASN A 125 -7.47 20.97 -6.55
CA ASN A 125 -8.41 21.98 -7.03
C ASN A 125 -9.53 21.40 -7.91
N GLN A 126 -9.52 20.10 -8.17
CA GLN A 126 -10.47 19.43 -9.07
C GLN A 126 -11.62 18.76 -8.31
N VAL A 127 -11.44 18.53 -7.01
CA VAL A 127 -12.42 17.84 -6.17
C VAL A 127 -13.23 18.90 -5.41
N PRO A 128 -14.58 18.89 -5.53
CA PRO A 128 -15.41 19.85 -4.82
C PRO A 128 -15.34 19.63 -3.31
N PHE A 129 -15.40 20.73 -2.56
CA PHE A 129 -15.45 20.67 -1.10
C PHE A 129 -16.89 20.38 -0.62
N THR A 130 -17.19 19.09 -0.43
CA THR A 130 -18.51 18.60 0.00
C THR A 130 -18.41 17.89 1.34
N ILE A 131 -18.61 18.63 2.44
CA ILE A 131 -18.65 18.09 3.80
C ILE A 131 -20.02 18.33 4.46
N PRO A 132 -20.42 17.55 5.48
CA PRO A 132 -21.64 17.82 6.25
C PRO A 132 -21.61 19.23 6.84
N ARG A 133 -22.69 20.00 6.65
CA ARG A 133 -22.82 21.36 7.21
C ARG A 133 -22.81 21.39 8.73
N THR A 134 -23.11 20.26 9.36
CA THR A 134 -23.14 20.06 10.82
C THR A 134 -21.76 19.78 11.42
N LEU A 135 -20.73 19.61 10.58
CA LEU A 135 -19.38 19.29 11.04
C LEU A 135 -18.75 20.51 11.72
N ASP A 136 -18.36 20.35 12.98
CA ASP A 136 -17.72 21.42 13.75
C ASP A 136 -16.25 21.56 13.32
N LEU A 137 -15.99 22.61 12.52
CA LEU A 137 -14.67 22.90 11.98
C LEU A 137 -13.69 23.51 12.99
N SER A 138 -14.16 23.91 14.19
CA SER A 138 -13.26 24.26 15.29
C SER A 138 -12.50 23.04 15.84
N TRP A 139 -13.01 21.84 15.54
CA TRP A 139 -12.43 20.55 15.88
C TRP A 139 -12.04 20.42 17.37
N PRO A 140 -13.00 20.43 18.30
CA PRO A 140 -12.70 20.28 19.72
C PRO A 140 -12.08 18.90 20.02
N GLN A 141 -11.13 18.89 20.97
CA GLN A 141 -10.55 17.68 21.55
C GLN A 141 -10.55 17.78 23.09
N PRO A 142 -11.19 16.84 23.82
CA PRO A 142 -11.92 15.69 23.30
C PRO A 142 -13.19 16.07 22.52
N PRO A 143 -13.72 15.18 21.66
CA PRO A 143 -15.03 15.37 21.04
C PRO A 143 -16.11 15.62 22.10
N GLN A 144 -17.07 16.51 21.79
CA GLN A 144 -18.17 16.84 22.69
C GLN A 144 -19.34 15.87 22.46
N GLY A 145 -19.83 15.23 23.53
CA GLY A 145 -20.99 14.34 23.48
C GLY A 145 -20.67 12.91 22.99
N PRO A 146 -21.72 12.11 22.68
CA PRO A 146 -21.55 10.75 22.15
C PRO A 146 -20.89 10.75 20.76
N TRP A 147 -20.48 9.58 20.29
CA TRP A 147 -19.92 9.42 18.94
C TRP A 147 -20.93 9.87 17.86
N ASP A 148 -20.55 10.88 17.10
CA ASP A 148 -21.32 11.45 16.00
C ASP A 148 -20.39 11.93 14.88
N SER A 149 -20.21 11.07 13.88
CA SER A 149 -19.42 11.35 12.68
C SER A 149 -20.00 12.44 11.78
N SER A 150 -21.17 13.01 12.07
CA SER A 150 -21.69 14.19 11.38
C SER A 150 -21.26 15.50 12.02
N ARG A 151 -20.68 15.47 13.23
CA ARG A 151 -20.37 16.66 14.04
C ARG A 151 -18.90 16.80 14.41
N ASN A 152 -18.15 15.71 14.57
CA ASN A 152 -16.73 15.78 14.88
C ASN A 152 -15.86 15.34 13.69
N ILE A 153 -14.86 16.16 13.35
CA ILE A 153 -13.93 15.89 12.24
C ILE A 153 -13.19 14.54 12.39
N GLY A 154 -12.70 14.20 13.59
CA GLY A 154 -11.96 12.96 13.80
C GLY A 154 -12.84 11.73 13.56
N GLN A 155 -14.07 11.78 14.07
CA GLN A 155 -15.06 10.71 13.90
C GLN A 155 -15.57 10.63 12.45
N TYR A 156 -15.72 11.77 11.78
CA TYR A 156 -16.03 11.84 10.35
C TYR A 156 -14.97 11.16 9.49
N ILE A 157 -13.69 11.48 9.73
CA ILE A 157 -12.58 10.85 9.03
C ILE A 157 -12.61 9.34 9.26
N TRP A 158 -12.78 8.93 10.52
CA TRP A 158 -12.77 7.52 10.92
C TRP A 158 -13.88 6.70 10.25
N ASP A 159 -15.14 7.15 10.34
CA ASP A 159 -16.31 6.40 9.86
C ASP A 159 -16.55 6.56 8.37
N ARG A 160 -16.20 7.73 7.80
CA ARG A 160 -16.70 8.09 6.47
C ARG A 160 -15.63 8.37 5.44
N VAL A 161 -14.39 8.68 5.83
CA VAL A 161 -13.27 8.88 4.89
C VAL A 161 -12.41 7.62 4.80
N ASN A 162 -11.84 7.17 5.91
CA ASN A 162 -10.89 6.05 5.95
C ASN A 162 -11.40 4.77 5.24
N PRO A 163 -12.67 4.33 5.44
CA PRO A 163 -13.17 3.14 4.77
C PRO A 163 -13.63 3.39 3.32
N ASN A 164 -13.53 4.60 2.76
CA ASN A 164 -14.10 4.92 1.45
C ASN A 164 -13.04 5.54 0.51
N PRO A 165 -12.44 4.76 -0.42
CA PRO A 165 -11.39 5.24 -1.32
C PRO A 165 -11.82 6.42 -2.19
N SER A 166 -13.09 6.45 -2.59
CA SER A 166 -13.69 7.57 -3.32
C SER A 166 -13.70 8.88 -2.53
N ARG A 167 -13.50 8.83 -1.21
CA ARG A 167 -13.57 9.98 -0.29
C ARG A 167 -12.22 10.37 0.32
N TRP A 168 -11.14 9.64 0.02
CA TRP A 168 -9.81 9.97 0.56
C TRP A 168 -9.37 11.39 0.16
N ARG A 169 -9.58 11.76 -1.11
CA ARG A 169 -9.29 13.12 -1.61
C ARG A 169 -10.10 14.20 -0.88
N GLU A 170 -11.36 13.92 -0.58
CA GLU A 170 -12.25 14.81 0.17
C GLU A 170 -11.74 15.04 1.60
N GLY A 171 -11.27 13.97 2.27
CA GLY A 171 -10.66 14.06 3.60
C GLY A 171 -9.41 14.92 3.63
N VAL A 172 -8.54 14.78 2.62
CA VAL A 172 -7.34 15.62 2.47
C VAL A 172 -7.73 17.09 2.31
N ILE A 173 -8.72 17.40 1.47
CA ILE A 173 -9.20 18.78 1.27
C ILE A 173 -9.77 19.35 2.57
N LEU A 174 -10.54 18.57 3.33
CA LEU A 174 -11.02 18.98 4.65
C LEU A 174 -9.87 19.35 5.59
N MET A 175 -8.79 18.56 5.64
CA MET A 175 -7.65 18.90 6.51
C MET A 175 -6.91 20.14 6.04
N HIS A 176 -6.75 20.34 4.73
CA HIS A 176 -6.20 21.60 4.21
C HIS A 176 -7.08 22.80 4.60
N HIS A 177 -8.41 22.67 4.48
CA HIS A 177 -9.35 23.71 4.89
C HIS A 177 -9.22 24.03 6.38
N VAL A 178 -9.25 23.03 7.26
CA VAL A 178 -9.11 23.22 8.72
C VAL A 178 -7.76 23.85 9.08
N MET A 179 -6.68 23.36 8.48
CA MET A 179 -5.33 23.89 8.70
C MET A 179 -5.21 25.36 8.28
N GLN A 180 -5.82 25.76 7.16
CA GLN A 180 -5.71 27.12 6.62
C GLN A 180 -6.63 28.13 7.33
N ASN A 181 -7.76 27.69 7.86
CA ASN A 181 -8.80 28.58 8.39
C ASN A 181 -8.91 28.58 9.93
N SER A 182 -8.27 27.64 10.62
CA SER A 182 -8.23 27.66 12.09
C SER A 182 -7.34 28.79 12.60
N SER A 183 -7.79 29.50 13.64
CA SER A 183 -6.96 30.44 14.42
C SER A 183 -6.21 29.77 15.58
N ASP A 184 -6.51 28.52 15.91
CA ASP A 184 -5.86 27.75 16.97
C ASP A 184 -4.62 27.01 16.41
N PRO A 185 -3.39 27.37 16.86
CA PRO A 185 -2.16 26.72 16.40
C PRO A 185 -2.12 25.20 16.63
N GLU A 186 -2.72 24.70 17.71
CA GLU A 186 -2.72 23.27 17.99
C GLU A 186 -3.67 22.51 17.07
N VAL A 187 -4.79 23.13 16.69
CA VAL A 187 -5.67 22.59 15.63
C VAL A 187 -4.94 22.58 14.28
N GLN A 188 -4.18 23.63 13.95
CA GLN A 188 -3.38 23.68 12.72
C GLN A 188 -2.34 22.56 12.69
N LYS A 189 -1.53 22.40 13.74
CA LYS A 189 -0.54 21.31 13.84
C LYS A 189 -1.20 19.94 13.77
N ARG A 190 -2.34 19.74 14.45
CA ARG A 190 -3.07 18.47 14.41
C ARG A 190 -3.57 18.17 13.00
N ALA A 191 -4.11 19.17 12.28
CA ALA A 191 -4.50 19.03 10.88
C ALA A 191 -3.32 18.63 9.99
N MET A 192 -2.12 19.22 10.19
CA MET A 192 -0.90 18.82 9.49
C MET A 192 -0.49 17.37 9.80
N ARG A 193 -0.51 16.94 11.08
CA ARG A 193 -0.25 15.53 11.43
C ARG A 193 -1.26 14.58 10.78
N THR A 194 -2.53 14.98 10.72
CA THR A 194 -3.57 14.20 10.06
C THR A 194 -3.40 14.15 8.54
N LEU A 195 -2.99 15.25 7.89
CA LEU A 195 -2.56 15.23 6.48
C LEU A 195 -1.41 14.24 6.28
N GLY A 196 -0.41 14.26 7.15
CA GLY A 196 0.67 13.28 7.18
C GLY A 196 0.11 11.84 7.15
N GLY A 197 -0.74 11.51 8.11
CA GLY A 197 -1.45 10.23 8.20
C GLY A 197 -2.23 9.83 6.94
N MET A 198 -2.97 10.77 6.35
CA MET A 198 -3.76 10.51 5.14
C MET A 198 -2.87 10.25 3.94
N TYR A 199 -1.84 11.07 3.70
CA TYR A 199 -0.91 10.86 2.60
C TYR A 199 -0.16 9.53 2.74
N HIS A 200 0.21 9.15 3.97
CA HIS A 200 0.87 7.88 4.24
C HIS A 200 -0.02 6.67 3.97
N ASN A 201 -1.15 6.60 4.66
CA ASN A 201 -1.93 5.36 4.73
C ASN A 201 -2.93 5.22 3.57
N LEU A 202 -3.47 6.34 3.08
CA LEU A 202 -4.50 6.36 2.04
C LEU A 202 -3.90 6.56 0.64
N HIS A 203 -2.90 7.42 0.52
CA HIS A 203 -2.33 7.78 -0.79
C HIS A 203 -0.94 7.21 -1.08
N GLN A 204 -0.25 6.63 -0.08
CA GLN A 204 1.15 6.21 -0.18
C GLN A 204 2.08 7.27 -0.75
N ASP A 205 1.78 8.51 -0.40
CA ASP A 205 2.52 9.68 -0.82
C ASP A 205 3.52 10.06 0.27
N TYR A 206 4.57 9.26 0.38
CA TYR A 206 5.56 9.38 1.45
C TYR A 206 6.27 10.74 1.50
N PRO A 207 6.60 11.40 0.37
CA PRO A 207 7.16 12.75 0.40
C PRO A 207 6.19 13.77 1.03
N ARG A 208 4.91 13.79 0.62
CA ARG A 208 3.92 14.72 1.19
C ARG A 208 3.56 14.36 2.62
N SER A 209 3.51 13.07 2.94
CA SER A 209 3.34 12.61 4.33
C SER A 209 4.45 13.16 5.23
N ALA A 210 5.71 12.93 4.87
CA ALA A 210 6.86 13.42 5.64
C ALA A 210 6.86 14.95 5.72
N TYR A 211 6.54 15.65 4.64
CA TYR A 211 6.44 17.10 4.63
C TYR A 211 5.45 17.61 5.69
N TRP A 212 4.21 17.12 5.69
CA TRP A 212 3.19 17.57 6.64
C TRP A 212 3.49 17.18 8.10
N LEU A 213 4.11 16.01 8.32
CA LEU A 213 4.59 15.62 9.65
C LEU A 213 5.70 16.56 10.15
N LEU A 214 6.64 16.96 9.29
CA LEU A 214 7.68 17.92 9.65
C LEU A 214 7.12 19.33 9.88
N GLN A 215 6.20 19.80 9.03
CA GLN A 215 5.56 21.11 9.17
C GLN A 215 4.75 21.23 10.47
N SER A 216 4.23 20.12 11.00
CA SER A 216 3.53 20.15 12.30
C SER A 216 4.45 20.40 13.49
N GLY A 217 5.77 20.47 13.30
CA GLY A 217 6.76 20.58 14.38
C GLY A 217 7.06 19.26 15.09
N LEU A 218 6.69 18.12 14.50
CA LEU A 218 6.73 16.79 15.13
C LEU A 218 8.10 16.43 15.73
N GLU A 219 9.21 16.85 15.13
CA GLU A 219 10.55 16.52 15.63
C GLU A 219 10.82 17.02 17.05
N LYS A 220 10.13 18.08 17.48
CA LYS A 220 10.21 18.62 18.84
C LYS A 220 9.20 17.96 19.81
N GLU A 221 8.27 17.18 19.26
CA GLU A 221 7.11 16.63 19.98
C GLU A 221 7.04 15.09 19.88
N LEU A 222 8.16 14.42 19.57
CA LEU A 222 8.23 12.96 19.37
C LEU A 222 7.76 12.15 20.58
N ARG A 223 7.90 12.70 21.80
CA ARG A 223 7.41 12.04 23.03
C ARG A 223 5.89 12.12 23.16
N GLN A 224 5.28 13.21 22.69
CA GLN A 224 3.85 13.46 22.73
C GLN A 224 3.13 12.72 21.59
N TYR A 225 3.78 12.58 20.44
CA TYR A 225 3.22 11.94 19.24
C TYR A 225 4.12 10.82 18.71
N PRO A 226 4.41 9.78 19.52
CA PRO A 226 5.36 8.74 19.15
C PRO A 226 4.91 7.92 17.93
N GLN A 227 3.59 7.74 17.72
CA GLN A 227 3.08 7.06 16.52
C GLN A 227 3.38 7.85 15.24
N ALA A 228 3.24 9.17 15.27
CA ALA A 228 3.59 10.04 14.14
C ALA A 228 5.10 10.02 13.89
N GLY A 229 5.91 9.89 14.94
CA GLY A 229 7.37 9.70 14.83
C GLY A 229 7.74 8.40 14.08
N VAL A 230 7.09 7.28 14.42
CA VAL A 230 7.26 6.02 13.68
C VAL A 230 6.82 6.17 12.23
N GLN A 231 5.70 6.86 11.98
CA GLN A 231 5.22 7.10 10.63
C GLN A 231 6.20 7.95 9.79
N LEU A 232 6.83 8.97 10.36
CA LEU A 232 7.86 9.75 9.68
C LEU A 232 9.09 8.89 9.35
N ALA A 233 9.51 8.03 10.28
CA ALA A 233 10.60 7.08 10.03
C ALA A 233 10.24 6.08 8.92
N ASP A 234 9.00 5.58 8.87
CA ASP A 234 8.52 4.74 7.79
C ASP A 234 8.52 5.48 6.45
N CYS A 235 8.11 6.76 6.41
CA CYS A 235 8.21 7.57 5.19
C CYS A 235 9.66 7.60 4.66
N TYR A 236 10.65 7.77 5.54
CA TYR A 236 12.06 7.74 5.13
C TYR A 236 12.47 6.38 4.57
N LEU A 237 12.05 5.28 5.21
CA LEU A 237 12.31 3.93 4.71
C LEU A 237 11.66 3.70 3.34
N LYS A 238 10.40 4.10 3.14
CA LYS A 238 9.68 3.95 1.86
C LYS A 238 10.24 4.84 0.76
N MET A 239 10.85 5.97 1.11
CA MET A 239 11.66 6.78 0.18
C MET A 239 13.09 6.24 0.02
N GLY A 240 13.44 5.13 0.66
CA GLY A 240 14.69 4.41 0.48
C GLY A 240 15.87 4.97 1.27
N CYS A 241 15.62 5.70 2.36
CA CYS A 241 16.66 6.22 3.23
C CYS A 241 16.57 5.59 4.64
N ARG A 242 17.16 4.41 4.76
CA ARG A 242 17.30 3.69 6.03
C ARG A 242 18.00 4.52 7.10
N GLU A 243 19.02 5.29 6.71
CA GLU A 243 19.82 6.12 7.61
C GLU A 243 18.95 7.12 8.40
N LEU A 244 18.10 7.88 7.70
CA LEU A 244 17.18 8.84 8.35
C LEU A 244 16.13 8.14 9.21
N ALA A 245 15.63 6.98 8.79
CA ALA A 245 14.66 6.21 9.58
C ALA A 245 15.27 5.74 10.90
N VAL A 246 16.48 5.18 10.86
CA VAL A 246 17.20 4.69 12.05
C VAL A 246 17.60 5.86 12.96
N ASP A 247 18.10 6.96 12.40
CA ASP A 247 18.42 8.18 13.17
C ASP A 247 17.19 8.66 13.97
N LEU A 248 16.04 8.82 13.30
CA LEU A 248 14.83 9.30 13.95
C LEU A 248 14.36 8.35 15.06
N LEU A 249 14.36 7.04 14.81
CA LEU A 249 14.03 6.06 15.84
C LEU A 249 15.01 6.13 17.02
N SER A 250 16.30 6.35 16.79
CA SER A 250 17.29 6.47 17.87
C SER A 250 17.01 7.67 18.79
N ARG A 251 16.52 8.79 18.23
CA ARG A 251 16.14 10.00 18.97
C ARG A 251 14.86 9.84 19.80
N MET A 252 14.02 8.86 19.47
CA MET A 252 12.79 8.58 20.23
C MET A 252 13.11 7.90 21.57
N THR A 253 13.01 8.68 22.65
CA THR A 253 13.19 8.20 24.04
C THR A 253 12.11 7.24 24.51
N SER A 254 10.92 7.30 23.92
CA SER A 254 9.83 6.34 24.12
C SER A 254 9.29 5.92 22.75
N LYS A 255 9.35 4.62 22.47
CA LYS A 255 8.85 4.04 21.22
C LYS A 255 7.51 3.35 21.49
N PRO A 256 6.49 3.55 20.63
CA PRO A 256 5.24 2.82 20.74
C PRO A 256 5.44 1.38 20.25
N TYR A 257 4.55 0.46 20.61
CA TYR A 257 4.63 -0.94 20.15
C TYR A 257 4.64 -1.07 18.61
N SER A 258 4.04 -0.11 17.89
CA SER A 258 4.08 -0.08 16.42
C SER A 258 5.49 0.08 15.85
N ALA A 259 6.47 0.55 16.64
CA ALA A 259 7.88 0.60 16.22
C ALA A 259 8.51 -0.79 16.07
N ILE A 260 7.97 -1.84 16.70
CA ILE A 260 8.46 -3.21 16.55
C ILE A 260 8.45 -3.61 15.07
N LYS A 261 7.32 -3.36 14.39
CA LYS A 261 7.16 -3.63 12.97
C LYS A 261 8.23 -2.90 12.14
N LEU A 262 8.34 -1.58 12.30
CA LEU A 262 9.30 -0.78 11.53
C LEU A 262 10.75 -1.20 11.79
N LEU A 263 11.11 -1.59 13.01
CA LEU A 263 12.43 -2.15 13.30
C LEU A 263 12.65 -3.47 12.52
N GLY A 264 11.64 -4.32 12.43
CA GLY A 264 11.66 -5.51 11.57
C GLY A 264 11.88 -5.15 10.09
N ASP A 265 11.12 -4.18 9.57
CA ASP A 265 11.22 -3.74 8.17
C ASP A 265 12.60 -3.11 7.85
N LEU A 266 13.24 -2.48 8.84
CA LEU A 266 14.61 -1.94 8.76
C LEU A 266 15.70 -3.02 8.84
N GLY A 267 15.33 -4.28 9.09
CA GLY A 267 16.26 -5.37 9.36
C GLY A 267 16.87 -5.34 10.77
N GLU A 268 16.42 -4.44 11.65
CA GLU A 268 16.83 -4.33 13.05
C GLU A 268 16.14 -5.39 13.93
N THR A 269 16.18 -6.65 13.47
CA THR A 269 15.39 -7.78 14.00
C THR A 269 15.59 -7.97 15.50
N GLN A 270 16.83 -7.87 15.99
CA GLN A 270 17.11 -8.03 17.42
C GLN A 270 16.53 -6.88 18.26
N GLN A 271 16.50 -5.67 17.72
CA GLN A 271 15.87 -4.52 18.40
C GLN A 271 14.35 -4.66 18.40
N ALA A 272 13.78 -5.14 17.30
CA ALA A 272 12.35 -5.46 17.20
C ALA A 272 11.94 -6.48 18.27
N ILE A 273 12.66 -7.61 18.35
CA ILE A 273 12.46 -8.64 19.37
C ILE A 273 12.55 -8.05 20.78
N LYS A 274 13.62 -7.31 21.07
CA LYS A 274 13.82 -6.71 22.40
C LYS A 274 12.68 -5.77 22.78
N LEU A 275 12.18 -4.97 21.85
CA LEU A 275 11.06 -4.08 22.09
C LEU A 275 9.75 -4.87 22.28
N ALA A 276 9.55 -5.93 21.50
CA ALA A 276 8.41 -6.84 21.66
C ALA A 276 8.39 -7.51 23.04
N GLU A 277 9.54 -8.00 23.51
CA GLU A 277 9.67 -8.60 24.85
C GLU A 277 9.34 -7.61 25.97
N GLN A 278 9.64 -6.32 25.78
CA GLN A 278 9.29 -5.27 26.75
C GLN A 278 7.77 -5.05 26.79
N PHE A 279 7.12 -4.91 25.64
CA PHE A 279 5.65 -4.77 25.56
C PHE A 279 4.91 -6.07 25.89
N ALA A 280 5.55 -7.23 25.78
CA ALA A 280 4.94 -8.48 26.20
C ALA A 280 4.86 -8.63 27.71
N ARG A 281 5.64 -7.85 28.46
CA ARG A 281 5.51 -7.72 29.92
C ARG A 281 4.42 -6.72 30.31
N THR A 282 3.83 -6.02 29.33
CA THR A 282 2.67 -5.13 29.51
C THR A 282 1.41 -5.81 28.97
N GLY A 283 0.29 -5.09 28.89
CA GLY A 283 -0.99 -5.66 28.43
C GLY A 283 -1.04 -6.02 26.93
N GLU A 284 0.03 -5.80 26.17
CA GLU A 284 0.07 -5.91 24.71
C GLU A 284 0.84 -7.15 24.19
N ALA A 285 0.87 -8.25 24.95
CA ALA A 285 1.69 -9.42 24.64
C ALA A 285 1.41 -10.07 23.28
N SER A 286 0.15 -10.35 22.94
CA SER A 286 -0.17 -11.09 21.71
C SER A 286 0.25 -10.34 20.44
N THR A 287 -0.07 -9.05 20.36
CA THR A 287 0.31 -8.22 19.21
C THR A 287 1.83 -8.02 19.12
N SER A 288 2.50 -7.88 20.26
CA SER A 288 3.96 -7.70 20.31
C SER A 288 4.71 -8.94 19.82
N TRP A 289 4.27 -10.13 20.25
CA TRP A 289 4.82 -11.40 19.76
C TRP A 289 4.57 -11.64 18.28
N LEU A 290 3.40 -11.26 17.77
CA LEU A 290 3.14 -11.31 16.33
C LEU A 290 4.15 -10.47 15.54
N TYR A 291 4.43 -9.24 15.97
CA TYR A 291 5.42 -8.39 15.30
C TYR A 291 6.86 -8.89 15.45
N ALA A 292 7.21 -9.55 16.56
CA ALA A 292 8.50 -10.24 16.68
C ALA A 292 8.59 -11.39 15.66
N GLY A 293 7.54 -12.19 15.54
CA GLY A 293 7.46 -13.27 14.55
C GLY A 293 7.57 -12.75 13.11
N ASP A 294 6.89 -11.65 12.79
CA ASP A 294 7.00 -10.99 11.48
C ASP A 294 8.43 -10.53 11.20
N ALA A 295 9.08 -9.88 12.17
CA ALA A 295 10.46 -9.44 12.03
C ALA A 295 11.42 -10.62 11.80
N CYS A 296 11.26 -11.71 12.56
CA CYS A 296 12.04 -12.94 12.36
C CYS A 296 11.82 -13.54 10.97
N ARG A 297 10.56 -13.64 10.54
CA ARG A 297 10.17 -14.15 9.22
C ARG A 297 10.78 -13.31 8.10
N MET A 298 10.70 -11.99 8.19
CA MET A 298 11.30 -11.06 7.22
C MET A 298 12.83 -11.17 7.17
N ALA A 299 13.46 -11.54 8.28
CA ALA A 299 14.89 -11.80 8.35
C ALA A 299 15.30 -13.24 7.94
N GLY A 300 14.35 -14.07 7.51
CA GLY A 300 14.60 -15.49 7.17
C GLY A 300 14.84 -16.41 8.36
N ARG A 301 14.60 -15.95 9.60
CA ARG A 301 14.75 -16.71 10.86
C ARG A 301 13.48 -17.48 11.17
N MET A 302 13.15 -18.48 10.35
CA MET A 302 11.83 -19.14 10.38
C MET A 302 11.54 -19.87 11.70
N GLN A 303 12.50 -20.57 12.29
CA GLN A 303 12.31 -21.26 13.58
C GLN A 303 11.97 -20.27 14.70
N GLU A 304 12.58 -19.09 14.69
CA GLU A 304 12.27 -18.04 15.66
C GLU A 304 10.92 -17.37 15.35
N ALA A 305 10.57 -17.25 14.08
CA ALA A 305 9.24 -16.76 13.70
C ALA A 305 8.13 -17.67 14.24
N GLU A 306 8.26 -18.98 14.05
CA GLU A 306 7.36 -20.00 14.60
C GLU A 306 7.28 -19.93 16.13
N TYR A 307 8.43 -19.77 16.79
CA TYR A 307 8.48 -19.59 18.25
C TYR A 307 7.64 -18.39 18.70
N TYR A 308 7.82 -17.22 18.09
CA TYR A 308 7.07 -16.03 18.47
C TYR A 308 5.59 -16.08 18.06
N TYR A 309 5.24 -16.71 16.94
CA TYR A 309 3.83 -16.94 16.62
C TYR A 309 3.16 -17.90 17.61
N THR A 310 3.88 -18.92 18.07
CA THR A 310 3.41 -19.83 19.13
C THR A 310 3.19 -19.07 20.43
N LEU A 311 4.15 -18.22 20.84
CA LEU A 311 3.96 -17.33 21.99
C LEU A 311 2.75 -16.40 21.82
N ALA A 312 2.50 -15.86 20.63
CA ALA A 312 1.31 -15.04 20.38
C ALA A 312 0.00 -15.83 20.47
N LEU A 313 0.01 -17.09 20.03
CA LEU A 313 -1.13 -18.00 20.12
C LEU A 313 -1.43 -18.35 21.58
N GLU A 314 -0.39 -18.69 22.33
CA GLU A 314 -0.45 -19.15 23.73
C GLU A 314 -0.57 -18.01 24.73
N ALA A 315 -0.18 -16.78 24.37
CA ALA A 315 -0.11 -15.64 25.26
C ALA A 315 -1.35 -15.56 26.16
N ALA A 316 -1.14 -15.88 27.44
CA ALA A 316 -2.08 -15.64 28.50
C ALA A 316 -2.08 -14.12 28.73
N GLY A 317 -2.99 -13.42 28.04
CA GLY A 317 -3.28 -12.04 28.38
C GLY A 317 -3.85 -11.95 29.81
N ASN A 318 -4.17 -10.74 30.25
CA ASN A 318 -5.05 -10.59 31.41
C ASN A 318 -6.31 -11.46 31.19
N ALA A 319 -6.75 -12.21 32.19
CA ALA A 319 -7.95 -13.05 32.08
C ALA A 319 -9.18 -12.25 31.57
N LYS A 320 -9.20 -10.94 31.83
CA LYS A 320 -10.22 -9.99 31.34
C LYS A 320 -10.19 -9.71 29.83
N ASP A 321 -9.08 -10.03 29.16
CA ASP A 321 -8.86 -9.77 27.73
C ASP A 321 -9.03 -11.02 26.86
N ALA A 322 -9.16 -12.22 27.46
CA ALA A 322 -9.25 -13.49 26.74
C ALA A 322 -10.39 -13.50 25.69
N ASP A 323 -11.54 -12.92 26.05
CA ASP A 323 -12.74 -12.88 25.21
C ASP A 323 -12.86 -11.60 24.36
N LYS A 324 -11.87 -10.70 24.43
CA LYS A 324 -11.93 -9.44 23.68
C LYS A 324 -11.70 -9.72 22.18
N PRO A 325 -12.40 -9.01 21.27
CA PRO A 325 -12.27 -9.23 19.83
C PRO A 325 -10.84 -9.12 19.29
N HIS A 326 -10.03 -8.19 19.83
CA HIS A 326 -8.64 -8.04 19.41
C HIS A 326 -7.80 -9.26 19.77
N ARG A 327 -8.06 -9.93 20.90
CA ARG A 327 -7.30 -11.11 21.31
C ARG A 327 -7.65 -12.33 20.46
N GLN A 328 -8.94 -12.52 20.16
CA GLN A 328 -9.39 -13.58 19.23
C GLN A 328 -8.77 -13.40 17.85
N ARG A 329 -8.73 -12.16 17.35
CA ARG A 329 -8.04 -11.82 16.09
C ARG A 329 -6.56 -12.15 16.14
N ASP A 330 -5.86 -11.80 17.21
CA ASP A 330 -4.43 -12.10 17.33
C ASP A 330 -4.15 -13.61 17.35
N LYS A 331 -4.99 -14.41 18.04
CA LYS A 331 -4.88 -15.88 17.99
C LYS A 331 -5.05 -16.42 16.59
N ALA A 332 -6.13 -15.99 15.92
CA ALA A 332 -6.43 -16.45 14.57
C ALA A 332 -5.35 -16.02 13.57
N ARG A 333 -4.77 -14.83 13.74
CA ARG A 333 -3.63 -14.37 12.95
C ARG A 333 -2.37 -15.21 13.21
N ALA A 334 -2.05 -15.49 14.48
CA ALA A 334 -0.90 -16.31 14.85
C ALA A 334 -1.01 -17.72 14.24
N GLN A 335 -2.19 -18.35 14.37
CA GLN A 335 -2.47 -19.63 13.73
C GLN A 335 -2.31 -19.54 12.20
N ALA A 336 -2.88 -18.50 11.58
CA ALA A 336 -2.78 -18.33 10.14
C ALA A 336 -1.33 -18.16 9.64
N SER A 337 -0.46 -17.51 10.43
CA SER A 337 0.97 -17.38 10.14
C SER A 337 1.71 -18.70 10.31
N LEU A 338 1.40 -19.49 11.35
CA LEU A 338 1.95 -20.83 11.55
C LEU A 338 1.57 -21.77 10.40
N ASP A 339 0.28 -21.82 10.03
CA ASP A 339 -0.21 -22.64 8.91
C ASP A 339 0.41 -22.28 7.55
N ALA A 340 0.89 -21.04 7.40
CA ALA A 340 1.44 -20.55 6.14
C ALA A 340 2.97 -20.64 6.09
N VAL A 341 3.65 -20.84 7.22
CA VAL A 341 5.10 -20.58 7.34
C VAL A 341 5.92 -21.36 6.33
N ASP A 342 5.59 -22.65 6.15
CA ASP A 342 6.26 -23.55 5.22
C ASP A 342 6.04 -23.17 3.75
N PHE A 343 4.93 -22.51 3.46
CA PHE A 343 4.53 -22.11 2.11
C PHE A 343 5.05 -20.74 1.71
N LEU A 344 5.56 -19.94 2.65
CA LEU A 344 6.04 -18.59 2.35
C LEU A 344 7.28 -18.56 1.44
N ARG A 345 8.04 -19.65 1.41
CA ARG A 345 9.20 -19.81 0.52
C ARG A 345 8.84 -20.31 -0.88
N LEU A 346 7.57 -20.65 -1.12
CA LEU A 346 7.14 -21.13 -2.43
C LEU A 346 7.36 -20.04 -3.48
N THR A 347 7.86 -20.49 -4.62
CA THR A 347 8.01 -19.70 -5.82
C THR A 347 7.06 -20.23 -6.90
N PRO A 348 6.71 -19.42 -7.92
CA PRO A 348 5.79 -19.88 -8.96
C PRO A 348 6.34 -21.07 -9.77
N THR A 349 7.66 -21.32 -9.72
CA THR A 349 8.27 -22.49 -10.37
C THR A 349 7.92 -23.81 -9.68
N ASP A 350 7.67 -23.77 -8.37
CA ASP A 350 7.32 -24.93 -7.54
C ASP A 350 5.86 -25.36 -7.72
N VAL A 351 5.03 -24.52 -8.35
CA VAL A 351 3.59 -24.68 -8.45
C VAL A 351 3.21 -25.10 -9.88
N LYS A 352 2.20 -25.97 -10.02
CA LYS A 352 1.58 -26.25 -11.33
C LYS A 352 0.84 -25.04 -11.85
N ASP A 353 0.70 -24.97 -13.17
CA ASP A 353 -0.14 -23.96 -13.79
C ASP A 353 -1.61 -24.21 -13.38
N GLY A 354 -2.31 -23.15 -12.98
CA GLY A 354 -3.64 -23.26 -12.42
C GLY A 354 -4.14 -21.98 -11.75
N THR A 355 -5.41 -22.01 -11.34
CA THR A 355 -6.02 -20.95 -10.54
C THR A 355 -6.34 -21.53 -9.17
N TYR A 356 -5.78 -20.92 -8.12
CA TYR A 356 -5.88 -21.40 -6.76
C TYR A 356 -6.50 -20.34 -5.88
N THR A 357 -7.32 -20.77 -4.91
CA THR A 357 -7.92 -19.86 -3.93
C THR A 357 -7.65 -20.33 -2.52
N ALA A 358 -7.44 -19.39 -1.62
CA ALA A 358 -7.35 -19.67 -0.19
C ALA A 358 -7.83 -18.47 0.64
N VAL A 359 -7.97 -18.71 1.93
CA VAL A 359 -8.50 -17.74 2.89
C VAL A 359 -7.52 -17.61 4.05
N SER A 360 -7.39 -16.40 4.57
CA SER A 360 -6.67 -16.12 5.81
C SER A 360 -7.40 -15.08 6.64
N ARG A 361 -7.14 -15.06 7.96
CA ARG A 361 -7.79 -14.12 8.88
C ARG A 361 -7.21 -12.71 8.73
N GLY A 362 -8.06 -11.75 8.36
CA GLY A 362 -7.77 -10.31 8.33
C GLY A 362 -8.17 -9.56 9.60
N TYR A 363 -8.22 -8.23 9.51
CA TYR A 363 -8.51 -7.33 10.62
C TYR A 363 -9.94 -7.46 11.12
N GLU A 364 -10.91 -7.40 10.22
CA GLU A 364 -12.34 -7.47 10.53
C GLU A 364 -12.88 -8.88 10.28
N GLY A 365 -12.43 -9.49 9.20
CA GLY A 365 -12.97 -10.75 8.71
C GLY A 365 -11.94 -11.55 7.95
N ASP A 366 -12.42 -12.58 7.30
CA ASP A 366 -11.58 -13.40 6.46
C ASP A 366 -11.33 -12.69 5.13
N VAL A 367 -10.13 -12.86 4.60
CA VAL A 367 -9.69 -12.32 3.31
C VAL A 367 -9.44 -13.50 2.39
N LYS A 368 -10.21 -13.58 1.30
CA LYS A 368 -10.07 -14.60 0.26
C LYS A 368 -9.22 -14.07 -0.88
N VAL A 369 -8.20 -14.83 -1.25
CA VAL A 369 -7.29 -14.51 -2.35
C VAL A 369 -7.40 -15.57 -3.42
N GLU A 370 -7.33 -15.13 -4.67
CA GLU A 370 -7.10 -15.94 -5.86
C GLU A 370 -5.71 -15.66 -6.43
N ALA A 371 -4.94 -16.73 -6.68
CA ALA A 371 -3.64 -16.69 -7.33
C ALA A 371 -3.68 -17.52 -8.62
N VAL A 372 -3.21 -16.94 -9.73
CA VAL A 372 -3.10 -17.60 -11.03
C VAL A 372 -1.64 -17.82 -11.35
N VAL A 373 -1.25 -19.08 -11.51
CA VAL A 373 0.08 -19.47 -11.99
C VAL A 373 -0.06 -19.97 -13.43
N ALA A 374 0.76 -19.43 -14.33
CA ALA A 374 0.87 -19.93 -15.70
C ALA A 374 2.31 -19.77 -16.18
N GLU A 375 2.80 -20.74 -16.94
CA GLU A 375 4.17 -20.75 -17.46
C GLU A 375 5.21 -20.50 -16.35
N LYS A 376 4.98 -21.13 -15.18
CA LYS A 376 5.86 -20.99 -14.01
C LYS A 376 6.03 -19.56 -13.50
N ARG A 377 5.01 -18.71 -13.70
CA ARG A 377 4.95 -17.32 -13.23
C ARG A 377 3.62 -17.04 -12.54
N LEU A 378 3.63 -16.12 -11.57
CA LEU A 378 2.40 -15.55 -11.02
C LEU A 378 1.86 -14.49 -12.00
N VAL A 379 0.74 -14.81 -12.63
CA VAL A 379 0.07 -13.94 -13.61
C VAL A 379 -0.94 -13.02 -12.94
N SER A 380 -1.59 -13.47 -11.87
CA SER A 380 -2.57 -12.66 -11.13
C SER A 380 -2.60 -13.05 -9.66
N VAL A 381 -2.76 -12.04 -8.80
CA VAL A 381 -3.10 -12.19 -7.38
C VAL A 381 -4.19 -11.17 -7.10
N ARG A 382 -5.34 -11.61 -6.58
CA ARG A 382 -6.49 -10.73 -6.30
C ARG A 382 -7.17 -11.11 -5.01
N VAL A 383 -7.57 -10.10 -4.24
CA VAL A 383 -8.53 -10.30 -3.15
C VAL A 383 -9.93 -10.39 -3.78
N THR A 384 -10.61 -11.51 -3.61
CA THR A 384 -11.94 -11.76 -4.21
C THR A 384 -13.08 -11.52 -3.23
N GLU A 385 -12.85 -11.71 -1.93
CA GLU A 385 -13.84 -11.48 -0.87
C GLU A 385 -13.14 -10.96 0.40
N HIS A 386 -13.70 -9.94 1.05
CA HIS A 386 -13.21 -9.46 2.34
C HIS A 386 -14.30 -8.70 3.13
N ARG A 387 -14.09 -8.56 4.45
CA ARG A 387 -14.88 -7.66 5.31
C ARG A 387 -14.07 -6.54 5.94
N GLU A 388 -12.81 -6.38 5.51
CA GLU A 388 -11.88 -5.40 6.08
C GLU A 388 -12.49 -4.01 6.15
N LYS A 389 -12.10 -3.26 7.18
CA LYS A 389 -12.53 -1.90 7.41
C LYS A 389 -11.28 -1.04 7.51
N GLN A 390 -11.23 0.01 6.69
CA GLN A 390 -10.15 1.01 6.65
C GLN A 390 -8.86 0.53 5.97
N PHE A 391 -8.12 1.49 5.41
CA PHE A 391 -6.86 1.32 4.67
C PHE A 391 -6.92 0.26 3.55
N TYR A 392 -7.96 0.37 2.71
CA TYR A 392 -8.17 -0.48 1.52
C TYR A 392 -7.04 -0.42 0.48
N SER A 393 -6.10 0.51 0.59
CA SER A 393 -4.87 0.51 -0.21
C SER A 393 -4.14 -0.84 -0.09
N SER A 394 -4.10 -1.45 1.10
CA SER A 394 -3.46 -2.76 1.30
C SER A 394 -4.08 -3.90 0.48
N ILE A 395 -5.36 -3.80 0.10
CA ILE A 395 -6.10 -4.83 -0.66
C ILE A 395 -5.64 -4.86 -2.13
N THR A 396 -5.22 -3.73 -2.68
CA THR A 396 -4.71 -3.62 -4.05
C THR A 396 -3.19 -3.70 -4.09
N ASP A 397 -2.52 -3.08 -3.13
CA ASP A 397 -1.08 -2.82 -3.22
C ASP A 397 -0.26 -4.02 -2.76
N THR A 398 -0.75 -4.80 -1.78
CA THR A 398 -0.10 -6.05 -1.36
C THR A 398 -0.08 -7.07 -2.51
N PRO A 399 -1.20 -7.38 -3.20
CA PRO A 399 -1.17 -8.22 -4.39
C PRO A 399 -0.26 -7.70 -5.51
N ALA A 400 -0.29 -6.39 -5.77
CA ALA A 400 0.55 -5.78 -6.81
C ALA A 400 2.05 -5.98 -6.50
N ARG A 401 2.45 -5.85 -5.23
CA ARG A 401 3.83 -6.08 -4.79
C ARG A 401 4.23 -7.55 -4.87
N ILE A 402 3.33 -8.48 -4.52
CA ILE A 402 3.56 -9.92 -4.70
C ILE A 402 3.79 -10.24 -6.18
N LEU A 403 2.94 -9.72 -7.07
CA LEU A 403 3.08 -9.88 -8.52
C LEU A 403 4.40 -9.30 -9.04
N ALA A 404 4.76 -8.08 -8.63
CA ALA A 404 6.01 -7.46 -9.04
C ALA A 404 7.25 -8.26 -8.60
N ARG A 405 7.19 -8.84 -7.40
CA ARG A 405 8.29 -9.64 -6.83
C ARG A 405 8.30 -11.09 -7.31
N GLN A 406 7.17 -11.59 -7.84
CA GLN A 406 6.94 -13.01 -8.13
C GLN A 406 7.15 -13.91 -6.90
N SER A 407 6.91 -13.39 -5.69
CA SER A 407 7.03 -14.13 -4.44
C SER A 407 6.28 -13.40 -3.31
N VAL A 408 5.77 -14.16 -2.36
CA VAL A 408 5.26 -13.64 -1.08
C VAL A 408 6.38 -13.38 -0.07
N ALA A 409 7.54 -14.05 -0.22
CA ALA A 409 8.68 -13.90 0.67
C ALA A 409 9.27 -12.49 0.57
N GLY A 410 9.51 -11.85 1.71
CA GLY A 410 10.08 -10.50 1.76
C GLY A 410 9.09 -9.39 1.36
N ILE A 411 7.80 -9.68 1.22
CA ILE A 411 6.77 -8.65 1.11
C ILE A 411 6.51 -8.08 2.50
N ASP A 412 7.04 -6.90 2.75
CA ASP A 412 6.71 -6.12 3.95
C ASP A 412 5.21 -5.74 3.98
N ALA A 413 4.52 -5.92 5.09
CA ALA A 413 3.13 -5.49 5.26
C ALA A 413 2.96 -3.96 5.33
N THR A 414 1.86 -3.44 4.77
CA THR A 414 1.59 -1.99 4.77
C THR A 414 1.35 -1.48 6.19
N THR A 415 2.16 -0.51 6.64
CA THR A 415 1.96 0.19 7.92
C THR A 415 0.56 0.79 8.01
N GLY A 416 -0.12 0.56 9.15
CA GLY A 416 -1.53 0.93 9.34
C GLY A 416 -2.53 -0.13 8.86
N ALA A 417 -2.10 -1.08 8.01
CA ALA A 417 -2.91 -2.17 7.48
C ALA A 417 -2.17 -3.53 7.59
N THR A 418 -1.37 -3.71 8.65
CA THR A 418 -0.48 -4.87 8.80
C THR A 418 -1.25 -6.19 8.80
N ILE A 419 -2.31 -6.28 9.60
CA ILE A 419 -3.10 -7.52 9.74
C ILE A 419 -3.73 -7.91 8.40
N THR A 420 -4.28 -6.95 7.66
CA THR A 420 -4.86 -7.16 6.34
C THR A 420 -3.80 -7.61 5.33
N SER A 421 -2.64 -6.95 5.31
CA SER A 421 -1.55 -7.28 4.39
C SER A 421 -1.00 -8.69 4.65
N GLU A 422 -0.83 -9.05 5.92
CA GLU A 422 -0.39 -10.40 6.33
C GLU A 422 -1.43 -11.47 5.99
N ALA A 423 -2.73 -11.14 6.10
CA ALA A 423 -3.77 -12.05 5.64
C ALA A 423 -3.66 -12.32 4.12
N ILE A 424 -3.39 -11.30 3.31
CA ILE A 424 -3.19 -11.44 1.87
C ILE A 424 -1.94 -12.27 1.56
N ILE A 425 -0.82 -12.01 2.24
CA ILE A 425 0.44 -12.76 2.10
C ILE A 425 0.20 -14.25 2.43
N ASN A 426 -0.37 -14.52 3.60
CA ASN A 426 -0.65 -15.89 4.06
C ASN A 426 -1.66 -16.61 3.15
N ALA A 427 -2.73 -15.93 2.72
CA ALA A 427 -3.71 -16.50 1.81
C ALA A 427 -3.09 -16.79 0.43
N THR A 428 -2.20 -15.93 -0.07
CA THR A 428 -1.51 -16.18 -1.35
C THR A 428 -0.59 -17.39 -1.24
N ALA A 429 0.20 -17.49 -0.16
CA ALA A 429 1.05 -18.65 0.10
C ALA A 429 0.25 -19.97 0.18
N LYS A 430 -0.86 -19.96 0.92
CA LYS A 430 -1.79 -21.10 1.04
C LYS A 430 -2.52 -21.42 -0.27
N ALA A 431 -2.75 -20.44 -1.14
CA ALA A 431 -3.33 -20.68 -2.45
C ALA A 431 -2.31 -21.40 -3.34
N MET A 432 -1.07 -20.89 -3.40
CA MET A 432 0.02 -21.49 -4.16
C MET A 432 0.33 -22.92 -3.72
N SER A 433 0.27 -23.24 -2.42
CA SER A 433 0.56 -24.58 -1.93
C SER A 433 -0.40 -25.66 -2.44
N LYS A 434 -1.62 -25.29 -2.87
CA LYS A 434 -2.59 -26.22 -3.48
C LYS A 434 -2.21 -26.69 -4.88
N GLY A 435 -1.21 -26.06 -5.49
CA GLY A 435 -0.69 -26.47 -6.79
C GLY A 435 0.62 -27.25 -6.71
N LEU A 436 1.06 -27.66 -5.52
CA LEU A 436 2.20 -28.55 -5.36
C LEU A 436 1.88 -29.95 -5.90
N ASP A 437 2.88 -30.63 -6.45
CA ASP A 437 2.79 -32.03 -6.85
C ASP A 437 2.63 -32.93 -5.61
N GLU A 438 1.50 -33.65 -5.50
CA GLU A 438 1.30 -34.68 -4.44
C GLU A 438 2.25 -35.88 -4.58
N SER A 439 3.09 -35.95 -5.61
CA SER A 439 3.94 -37.11 -5.94
C SER A 439 5.36 -37.04 -5.36
N ALA A 440 5.58 -36.31 -4.26
CA ALA A 440 6.88 -36.23 -3.58
C ALA A 440 6.90 -36.86 -2.18
N GLU A 441 5.83 -37.53 -1.77
CA GLU A 441 5.72 -38.23 -0.47
C GLU A 441 5.59 -39.77 -0.58
N GLU A 442 5.94 -40.37 -1.72
CA GLU A 442 6.21 -41.82 -1.83
C GLU A 442 7.72 -42.06 -2.00
#